data_AF-A0A3M0ZU76-F1
#
_entry.id   AF-A0A3M0ZU76-F1
#
_cell.length_a   1.000
_cell.length_b   1.000
_cell.length_c   1.000
_cell.angle_alpha   90.00
_cell.angle_beta   90.00
_cell.angle_gamma   90.00
#
_symmetry.space_group_name_H-M   'P 1'
#
loop_
_entity.id
_entity.type
_entity.pdbx_description
1 polymer ?
#
loop_
_entity_poly.entity_id
_entity_poly.type
_entity_poly.pdbx_seq_one_letter_code
_entity_poly.pdbx_strand_id
1 'polypeptide(L)' 'MPNPCTHLAISPRLVGVPVSIEDGMATARLVTTAEMAADEVGLVHGGFVFGLADYAGM' A
#
# COMPACT_ATOMS: atom_id res chain seq x y z
N MET A 1 -16.56 1.99 4.41
CA MET A 1 -15.14 1.73 4.10
C MET A 1 -14.63 0.76 5.15
N PRO A 2 -13.80 -0.24 4.81
CA PRO A 2 -13.16 -1.08 5.83
C PRO A 2 -12.41 -0.17 6.80
N ASN A 3 -12.59 -0.40 8.10
CA ASN A 3 -12.02 0.45 9.13
C ASN A 3 -10.93 -0.36 9.86
N PRO A 4 -9.64 -0.18 9.50
CA PRO A 4 -8.56 -0.86 10.20
C PRO A 4 -8.52 -0.42 11.67
N CYS A 5 -8.12 -1.31 12.57
CA CYS A 5 -7.97 -1.00 14.00
C CYS A 5 -6.51 -0.72 14.40
N THR A 6 -5.58 -0.78 13.44
CA THR A 6 -4.14 -0.53 13.60
C THR A 6 -3.60 0.26 12.41
N HIS A 7 -2.32 0.65 12.44
CA HIS A 7 -1.64 1.29 11.31
C HIS A 7 -2.32 2.57 10.77
N LEU A 8 -3.07 3.27 11.63
CA LEU A 8 -3.94 4.40 11.27
C LEU A 8 -3.21 5.64 10.74
N ALA A 9 -1.90 5.73 11.00
CA ALA A 9 -1.05 6.85 10.56
C ALA A 9 -0.28 6.55 9.26
N ILE A 10 -0.46 5.38 8.65
CA ILE A 10 0.18 5.03 7.38
C ILE A 10 -0.29 5.99 6.28
N SER A 11 0.65 6.45 5.46
CA SER A 11 0.34 7.33 4.33
C SER A 11 -0.44 6.58 3.24
N PRO A 12 -1.68 6.97 2.95
CA PRO A 12 -2.46 6.34 1.88
C PRO A 12 -1.89 6.61 0.49
N ARG A 13 -1.05 7.64 0.35
CA ARG A 13 -0.38 7.99 -0.91
C ARG A 13 0.84 7.12 -1.20
N LEU A 14 1.63 6.81 -0.16
CA LEU A 14 2.92 6.12 -0.32
C LEU A 14 2.83 4.61 -0.12
N VAL A 15 1.85 4.13 0.65
CA VAL A 15 1.73 2.71 1.03
C VAL A 15 0.44 2.10 0.49
N GLY A 16 -0.66 2.84 0.55
CA GLY A 16 -1.94 2.46 -0.06
C GLY A 16 -3.12 2.56 0.90
N VAL A 17 -4.28 2.14 0.43
CA VAL A 17 -5.54 2.14 1.19
C VAL A 17 -6.10 0.73 1.32
N PRO A 18 -6.75 0.39 2.45
CA PRO A 18 -7.47 -0.86 2.58
C PRO A 18 -8.70 -0.86 1.65
N VAL A 19 -8.91 -1.97 0.97
CA VAL A 19 -10.06 -2.22 0.08
C VAL A 19 -11.06 -3.16 0.76
N SER A 20 -10.58 -4.21 1.42
CA SER A 20 -11.36 -5.09 2.29
C SER A 20 -10.52 -5.57 3.48
N ILE A 21 -11.20 -5.84 4.60
CA ILE A 21 -10.62 -6.46 5.79
C ILE A 21 -11.64 -7.49 6.26
N GLU A 22 -11.22 -8.74 6.33
CA GLU A 22 -12.00 -9.92 6.69
C GLU A 22 -11.20 -10.74 7.72
N ASP A 23 -11.82 -11.76 8.31
CA ASP A 23 -11.12 -12.60 9.29
C ASP A 23 -9.96 -13.35 8.61
N GLY A 24 -8.73 -13.08 9.04
CA GLY A 24 -7.51 -13.66 8.49
C GLY A 24 -7.11 -13.17 7.09
N MET A 25 -7.76 -12.15 6.53
CA MET A 25 -7.46 -11.66 5.18
C MET A 25 -7.67 -10.14 5.04
N ALA A 26 -6.77 -9.47 4.34
CA ALA A 26 -6.96 -8.09 3.92
C ALA A 26 -6.55 -7.90 2.47
N THR A 27 -7.22 -6.97 1.78
CA THR A 27 -6.81 -6.49 0.46
C THR A 27 -6.53 -5.01 0.55
N ALA A 28 -5.38 -4.57 0.04
CA ALA A 28 -5.01 -3.17 -0.05
C ALA A 28 -4.68 -2.78 -1.50
N ARG A 29 -4.73 -1.47 -1.79
CA ARG A 29 -4.41 -0.92 -3.11
C ARG A 29 -3.52 0.31 -2.98
N LEU A 30 -2.48 0.36 -3.79
CA LEU A 30 -1.62 1.52 -3.99
C LEU A 30 -1.78 2.04 -5.42
N VAL A 31 -2.05 3.34 -5.56
CA VAL A 31 -1.95 4.03 -6.84
C VAL A 31 -0.52 4.55 -6.94
N THR A 32 0.26 4.01 -7.89
CA THR A 32 1.64 4.42 -8.07
C THR A 32 1.73 5.80 -8.71
N THR A 33 2.78 6.56 -8.35
CA THR A 33 3.01 7.92 -8.84
C THR A 33 4.44 8.06 -9.37
N ALA A 34 4.71 9.16 -10.08
CA ALA A 34 6.02 9.42 -10.66
C ALA A 34 7.16 9.52 -9.63
N GLU A 35 6.87 9.92 -8.38
CA GLU A 35 7.88 9.99 -7.31
C GLU A 35 8.38 8.62 -6.85
N MET A 36 7.68 7.55 -7.26
CA MET A 36 8.00 6.18 -6.90
C MET A 36 8.88 5.49 -7.95
N ALA A 37 9.19 6.16 -9.06
CA ALA A 37 10.03 5.62 -10.12
C ALA A 37 11.49 5.48 -9.64
N ALA A 38 12.09 4.34 -9.94
CA ALA A 38 13.50 4.01 -9.71
C ALA A 38 14.40 4.41 -10.90
N ASP A 39 13.82 4.64 -12.06
CA ASP A 39 14.51 5.04 -13.28
C ASP A 39 13.65 5.95 -14.17
N GLU A 40 14.26 6.44 -15.25
CA GLU A 40 13.66 7.41 -16.18
C GLU A 40 12.52 6.82 -17.03
N VAL A 41 12.38 5.50 -17.09
CA VAL A 41 11.29 4.83 -17.84
C VAL A 41 10.07 4.57 -16.97
N GLY A 42 10.11 4.95 -15.69
CA GLY A 42 8.98 4.86 -14.78
C GLY A 42 8.85 3.52 -14.06
N LEU A 43 9.92 2.73 -13.97
CA LEU A 43 9.92 1.48 -13.20
C LEU A 43 9.71 1.78 -11.72
N VAL A 44 8.65 1.28 -11.11
CA VAL A 44 8.36 1.54 -9.68
C VAL A 44 9.38 0.84 -8.79
N HIS A 45 9.93 1.58 -7.82
CA HIS A 45 10.84 1.01 -6.83
C HIS A 45 10.14 -0.06 -5.97
N GLY A 46 10.77 -1.23 -5.85
CA GLY A 46 10.18 -2.39 -5.18
C GLY A 46 9.81 -2.17 -3.71
N GLY A 47 10.47 -1.23 -3.01
CA GLY A 47 10.13 -0.87 -1.64
C GLY A 47 8.67 -0.41 -1.44
N PHE A 48 8.06 0.24 -2.44
CA PHE A 48 6.65 0.63 -2.37
C PHE A 48 5.70 -0.57 -2.52
N VAL A 49 6.04 -1.52 -3.40
CA VAL A 49 5.29 -2.77 -3.57
C VAL A 49 5.39 -3.61 -2.31
N PHE A 50 6.59 -3.70 -1.72
CA PHE A 50 6.81 -4.35 -0.44
C PHE A 50 6.00 -3.67 0.68
N GLY A 51 6.03 -2.35 0.77
CA GLY A 51 5.24 -1.61 1.77
C GLY A 51 3.74 -1.86 1.65
N LEU A 52 3.19 -1.94 0.43
CA LEU A 52 1.79 -2.33 0.22
C LEU A 52 1.51 -3.76 0.71
N ALA A 53 2.40 -4.70 0.41
CA ALA A 53 2.27 -6.10 0.82
C ALA A 53 2.37 -6.26 2.34
N ASP A 54 3.31 -5.55 2.97
CA ASP A 54 3.47 -5.47 4.43
C ASP A 54 2.20 -4.91 5.07
N TYR A 55 1.67 -3.80 4.54
CA TYR A 55 0.43 -3.20 5.06
C TYR A 55 -0.79 -4.13 4.92
N ALA A 56 -0.88 -4.93 3.86
CA ALA A 56 -1.95 -5.92 3.71
C ALA A 56 -1.76 -7.15 4.63
N GLY A 57 -0.54 -7.40 5.12
CA GLY A 57 -0.21 -8.53 5.97
C GLY A 57 -0.31 -8.27 7.49
N MET A 58 -0.58 -7.03 7.91
CA MET A 58 -0.62 -6.60 9.31
C MET A 58 -2.02 -6.23 9.80
#